data_AF-A0A9E6CY15-F1
#
_entry.id   AF-A0A9E6CY15-F1
#
_cell.length_a   1.000
_cell.length_b   1.000
_cell.length_c   1.000
_cell.angle_alpha   90.00
_cell.angle_beta   90.00
_cell.angle_gamma   90.00
#
_symmetry.space_group_name_H-M   'P 1'
#
loop_
_entity.id
_entity.type
_entity.pdbx_description
1 polymer ?
#
loop_
_entity_poly.entity_id
_entity_poly.type
_entity_poly.pdbx_seq_one_letter_code
_entity_poly.pdbx_strand_id
1 'polypeptide(L)'
;MEQLFNSQLPSEGRPEIQLCIFPHLQEFLVIDSREEDPQVFLLNTDDVFGDEFYRAVESEFSEALRSSSQFPFSHLINLPIAIEESVRDIAMTFILHRLGVPVDEEDEIPSVVVYVVSGNALATHTGRVLDGLQGLIHSRYDNSETDKWELTISNLVERETAILQELNEQQVTQALKGDSPDYFTLWESRN
;
A
#
# COMPACT_ATOMS: atom_id res chain seq x y z
N MET A 1 5.40 13.23 18.99
CA MET A 1 4.68 12.00 19.38
C MET A 1 3.38 11.79 18.59
N GLU A 2 3.04 12.63 17.62
CA GLU A 2 1.80 12.49 16.81
C GLU A 2 2.06 12.56 15.29
N GLN A 3 3.32 12.66 14.85
CA GLN A 3 3.64 13.12 13.48
C GLN A 3 3.83 12.03 12.42
N LEU A 4 3.91 10.75 12.80
CA LEU A 4 3.98 9.65 11.83
C LEU A 4 2.60 9.26 11.26
N PHE A 5 1.52 9.61 11.97
CA PHE A 5 0.14 9.30 11.59
C PHE A 5 -0.70 10.56 11.27
N ASN A 6 -0.14 11.78 11.42
CA ASN A 6 -0.80 13.06 11.11
C ASN A 6 -0.12 13.87 9.98
N SER A 7 0.80 13.30 9.22
CA SER A 7 1.39 14.03 8.08
C SER A 7 0.39 14.05 6.91
N GLN A 8 -0.42 15.12 6.90
CA GLN A 8 -1.34 15.56 5.85
C GLN A 8 -2.64 14.76 5.69
N LEU A 9 -3.45 14.72 6.76
CA LEU A 9 -4.90 14.68 6.55
C LEU A 9 -5.31 15.97 5.81
N PRO A 10 -6.07 15.89 4.70
CA PRO A 10 -6.83 17.04 4.24
C PRO A 10 -7.64 17.55 5.43
N SER A 11 -7.39 18.78 5.83
CA SER A 11 -8.22 19.47 6.81
C SER A 11 -9.66 19.43 6.32
N GLU A 12 -10.53 18.81 7.12
CA GLU A 12 -11.99 18.58 6.97
C GLU A 12 -12.38 17.13 6.66
N GLY A 13 -12.43 16.31 7.71
CA GLY A 13 -13.06 14.99 7.68
C GLY A 13 -12.22 13.91 8.37
N ARG A 14 -12.87 13.01 9.11
CA ARG A 14 -12.25 11.73 9.46
C ARG A 14 -12.32 10.86 8.20
N PRO A 15 -11.24 10.18 7.80
CA PRO A 15 -11.27 9.37 6.59
C PRO A 15 -12.26 8.21 6.76
N GLU A 16 -13.03 7.98 5.72
CA GLU A 16 -14.06 6.94 5.64
C GLU A 16 -13.44 5.56 5.53
N ILE A 17 -12.34 5.41 4.80
CA ILE A 17 -11.62 4.14 4.68
C ILE A 17 -10.15 4.36 5.04
N GLN A 18 -9.60 3.46 5.85
CA GLN A 18 -8.18 3.43 6.18
C GLN A 18 -7.60 2.07 5.81
N LEU A 19 -6.53 2.06 5.01
CA LEU A 19 -5.82 0.86 4.59
C LEU A 19 -4.50 0.79 5.34
N CYS A 20 -4.21 -0.32 6.02
CA CYS A 20 -2.89 -0.58 6.62
C CYS A 20 -2.20 -1.70 5.84
N ILE A 21 -1.19 -1.34 5.05
CA ILE A 21 -0.48 -2.22 4.14
C ILE A 21 0.85 -2.64 4.75
N PHE A 22 1.10 -3.94 4.77
CA PHE A 22 2.36 -4.57 5.17
C PHE A 22 3.03 -5.10 3.89
N PRO A 23 4.04 -4.43 3.31
CA PRO A 23 4.48 -4.70 1.95
C PRO A 23 4.96 -6.12 1.67
N HIS A 24 5.38 -6.86 2.70
CA HIS A 24 5.89 -8.22 2.53
C HIS A 24 4.88 -9.30 2.94
N LEU A 25 3.66 -8.91 3.36
CA LEU A 25 2.59 -9.83 3.70
C LEU A 25 1.57 -9.92 2.57
N GLN A 26 0.82 -11.01 2.56
CA GLN A 26 -0.33 -11.19 1.67
C GLN A 26 -1.60 -10.58 2.25
N GLU A 27 -1.56 -10.14 3.51
CA GLU A 27 -2.72 -9.61 4.21
C GLU A 27 -2.55 -8.11 4.52
N PHE A 28 -3.64 -7.36 4.38
CA PHE A 28 -3.70 -5.96 4.78
C PHE A 28 -4.98 -5.69 5.57
N LEU A 29 -4.89 -4.72 6.48
CA LEU A 29 -6.01 -4.33 7.33
C LEU A 29 -6.80 -3.21 6.64
N VAL A 30 -8.12 -3.28 6.72
CA VAL A 30 -9.02 -2.20 6.32
C VAL A 30 -9.87 -1.79 7.52
N ILE A 31 -9.95 -0.49 7.77
CA ILE A 31 -10.90 0.11 8.71
C ILE A 31 -11.89 0.92 7.87
N ASP A 32 -13.09 0.39 7.72
CA ASP A 32 -14.20 1.03 7.02
C ASP A 32 -15.12 1.72 8.03
N SER A 33 -15.38 3.00 7.79
CA SER A 33 -16.05 3.92 8.72
C SER A 33 -17.18 4.69 8.05
N ARG A 34 -17.61 4.23 6.88
CA ARG A 34 -18.71 4.84 6.13
C ARG A 34 -20.04 4.74 6.89
N GLU A 35 -20.22 3.68 7.66
CA GLU A 35 -21.39 3.42 8.49
C GLU A 35 -21.20 3.90 9.94
N GLU A 36 -22.30 4.04 10.70
CA GLU A 36 -22.25 4.44 12.12
C GLU A 36 -21.42 3.49 13.00
N ASP A 37 -21.44 2.20 12.67
CA ASP A 37 -20.59 1.18 13.31
C ASP A 37 -19.43 0.83 12.35
N PRO A 38 -18.20 1.26 12.63
CA PRO A 38 -17.07 0.96 11.77
C PRO A 38 -16.82 -0.54 11.69
N GLN A 39 -16.33 -1.01 10.55
CA GLN A 39 -15.98 -2.41 10.32
C GLN A 39 -14.48 -2.54 10.06
N VAL A 40 -13.87 -3.55 10.67
CA VAL A 40 -12.46 -3.89 10.43
C VAL A 40 -12.40 -5.21 9.68
N PHE A 41 -11.62 -5.21 8.61
CA PHE A 41 -11.41 -6.37 7.75
C PHE A 41 -9.93 -6.70 7.67
N LEU A 42 -9.64 -8.00 7.59
CA LEU A 42 -8.36 -8.50 7.13
C LEU A 42 -8.57 -9.05 5.73
N LEU A 43 -8.04 -8.38 4.72
CA LEU A 43 -8.16 -8.80 3.32
C LEU A 43 -6.87 -9.47 2.87
N ASN A 44 -7.00 -10.51 2.04
CA ASN A 44 -5.87 -11.13 1.37
C ASN A 44 -5.69 -10.52 -0.04
N THR A 45 -4.45 -10.32 -0.45
CA THR A 45 -4.10 -9.80 -1.77
C THR A 45 -4.62 -10.67 -2.90
N ASP A 46 -4.71 -11.99 -2.71
CA ASP A 46 -5.20 -12.92 -3.72
C ASP A 46 -6.70 -12.74 -4.01
N ASP A 47 -7.46 -12.21 -3.05
CA ASP A 47 -8.88 -11.88 -3.22
C ASP A 47 -9.10 -10.55 -3.96
N VAL A 48 -8.05 -9.75 -4.15
CA VAL A 48 -8.11 -8.41 -4.73
C VAL A 48 -7.36 -8.34 -6.07
N PHE A 49 -6.16 -8.91 -6.12
CA PHE A 49 -5.22 -8.82 -7.23
C PHE A 49 -5.17 -10.12 -8.04
N GLY A 50 -6.35 -10.57 -8.49
CA GLY A 50 -6.48 -11.75 -9.36
C GLY A 50 -6.24 -11.45 -10.85
N ASP A 51 -6.58 -12.40 -11.72
CA ASP A 51 -6.39 -12.28 -13.17
C ASP A 51 -7.05 -11.02 -13.78
N GLU A 52 -8.19 -10.60 -13.26
CA GLU A 52 -8.89 -9.40 -13.74
C GLU A 52 -8.10 -8.12 -13.46
N PHE A 53 -7.45 -8.04 -12.29
CA PHE A 53 -6.58 -6.93 -11.94
C PHE A 53 -5.39 -6.84 -12.91
N TYR A 54 -4.70 -7.96 -13.15
CA TYR A 54 -3.56 -7.97 -14.06
C TYR A 54 -3.95 -7.64 -15.50
N ARG A 55 -5.11 -8.12 -15.97
CA ARG A 55 -5.62 -7.74 -17.29
C ARG A 55 -5.92 -6.25 -17.40
N ALA A 56 -6.46 -5.64 -16.36
CA ALA A 56 -6.69 -4.19 -16.33
C ALA A 56 -5.36 -3.42 -16.41
N VAL A 57 -4.36 -3.82 -15.62
CA VAL A 57 -3.00 -3.24 -15.67
C VAL A 57 -2.37 -3.40 -17.05
N GLU A 58 -2.43 -4.60 -17.63
CA GLU A 58 -1.90 -4.86 -18.97
C GLU A 58 -2.57 -4.01 -20.04
N SER A 59 -3.89 -3.79 -19.92
CA SER A 59 -4.66 -2.95 -20.83
C SER A 59 -4.21 -1.49 -20.78
N GLU A 60 -4.15 -0.90 -19.57
CA GLU A 60 -3.70 0.49 -19.38
C GLU A 60 -2.25 0.68 -19.84
N PHE A 61 -1.36 -0.27 -19.51
CA PHE A 61 0.03 -0.22 -19.94
C PHE A 61 0.17 -0.26 -21.46
N SER A 62 -0.63 -1.12 -22.10
CA SER A 62 -0.72 -1.28 -23.54
C SER A 62 -1.23 0.00 -24.24
N GLU A 63 -2.19 0.68 -23.64
CA GLU A 63 -2.73 1.95 -24.14
C GLU A 63 -1.72 3.08 -23.98
N ALA A 64 -1.14 3.24 -22.79
CA ALA A 64 -0.13 4.25 -22.51
C ALA A 64 1.05 4.17 -23.49
N LEU A 65 1.59 2.96 -23.71
CA LEU A 65 2.68 2.70 -24.65
C LEU A 65 2.39 3.06 -26.11
N ARG A 66 1.13 2.88 -26.54
CA ARG A 66 0.72 3.08 -27.94
C ARG A 66 0.12 4.46 -28.17
N SER A 67 -0.02 5.28 -27.12
CA SER A 67 -0.57 6.62 -27.23
C SER A 67 0.27 7.46 -28.21
N SER A 68 -0.39 8.02 -29.22
CA SER A 68 0.28 8.83 -30.21
C SER A 68 0.62 10.19 -29.62
N SER A 69 1.92 10.51 -29.51
CA SER A 69 2.39 11.82 -29.05
C SER A 69 3.08 12.59 -30.16
N GLN A 70 2.78 13.89 -30.25
CA GLN A 70 3.50 14.83 -31.12
C GLN A 70 4.99 14.94 -30.75
N PHE A 71 5.37 14.53 -29.52
CA PHE A 71 6.73 14.59 -28.99
C PHE A 71 7.13 13.23 -28.39
N PRO A 72 7.72 12.32 -29.19
CA PRO A 72 8.00 10.94 -28.78
C PRO A 72 8.91 10.81 -27.55
N PHE A 73 9.98 11.62 -27.46
CA PHE A 73 10.88 11.56 -26.31
C PHE A 73 10.26 12.08 -25.03
N SER A 74 9.42 13.12 -25.10
CA SER A 74 8.67 13.59 -23.93
C SER A 74 7.72 12.51 -23.42
N HIS A 75 7.03 11.84 -24.34
CA HIS A 75 6.17 10.70 -24.01
C HIS A 75 6.96 9.58 -23.31
N LEU A 76 8.12 9.17 -23.85
CA LEU A 76 8.96 8.13 -23.24
C LEU A 76 9.51 8.51 -21.86
N ILE A 77 9.85 9.78 -21.63
CA ILE A 77 10.33 10.27 -20.33
C ILE A 77 9.22 10.21 -19.27
N ASN A 78 7.98 10.52 -19.65
CA ASN A 78 6.85 10.56 -18.73
C ASN A 78 6.15 9.20 -18.58
N LEU A 79 6.38 8.27 -19.50
CA LEU A 79 5.72 6.96 -19.49
C LEU A 79 5.86 6.21 -18.16
N PRO A 80 7.03 6.10 -17.50
CA PRO A 80 7.13 5.41 -16.21
C PRO A 80 6.22 5.98 -15.13
N ILE A 81 6.06 7.32 -15.09
CA ILE A 81 5.19 8.01 -14.13
C ILE A 81 3.73 7.66 -14.43
N ALA A 82 3.33 7.74 -15.71
CA ALA A 82 1.97 7.39 -16.13
C ALA A 82 1.63 5.94 -15.78
N ILE A 83 2.55 5.01 -15.98
CA ILE A 83 2.35 3.61 -15.60
C ILE A 83 2.21 3.44 -14.09
N GLU A 84 3.04 4.11 -13.29
CA GLU A 84 2.96 4.05 -11.84
C GLU A 84 1.59 4.54 -11.34
N GLU A 85 1.12 5.66 -11.90
CA GLU A 85 -0.21 6.22 -11.63
C GLU A 85 -1.32 5.24 -12.02
N SER A 86 -1.30 4.70 -13.24
CA SER A 86 -2.29 3.72 -13.70
C SER A 86 -2.34 2.48 -12.80
N VAL A 87 -1.19 1.92 -12.40
CA VAL A 87 -1.15 0.75 -11.52
C VAL A 87 -1.77 1.09 -10.15
N ARG A 88 -1.48 2.28 -9.61
CA ARG A 88 -2.04 2.74 -8.34
C ARG A 88 -3.57 2.90 -8.41
N ASP A 89 -4.05 3.52 -9.48
CA ASP A 89 -5.49 3.80 -9.67
C ASP A 89 -6.29 2.52 -9.85
N ILE A 90 -5.76 1.57 -10.65
CA ILE A 90 -6.35 0.24 -10.82
C ILE A 90 -6.35 -0.51 -9.49
N ALA A 91 -5.23 -0.51 -8.75
CA ALA A 91 -5.16 -1.19 -7.47
C ALA A 91 -6.19 -0.64 -6.48
N MET A 92 -6.33 0.69 -6.39
CA MET A 92 -7.32 1.32 -5.53
C MET A 92 -8.75 0.95 -5.95
N THR A 93 -9.03 0.96 -7.25
CA THR A 93 -10.34 0.56 -7.80
C THR A 93 -10.71 -0.87 -7.38
N PHE A 94 -9.79 -1.82 -7.51
CA PHE A 94 -10.03 -3.21 -7.13
C PHE A 94 -10.22 -3.39 -5.62
N ILE A 95 -9.45 -2.66 -4.78
CA ILE A 95 -9.64 -2.66 -3.33
C ILE A 95 -11.03 -2.13 -2.97
N LEU A 96 -11.42 -0.98 -3.52
CA LEU A 96 -12.71 -0.34 -3.26
C LEU A 96 -13.89 -1.21 -3.72
N HIS A 97 -13.78 -1.81 -4.91
CA HIS A 97 -14.76 -2.76 -5.41
C HIS A 97 -14.92 -3.96 -4.47
N ARG A 98 -13.81 -4.49 -3.92
CA ARG A 98 -13.85 -5.59 -2.95
C ARG A 98 -14.57 -5.21 -1.65
N LEU A 99 -14.51 -3.93 -1.27
CA LEU A 99 -15.21 -3.33 -0.13
C LEU A 99 -16.67 -2.94 -0.46
N GLY A 100 -17.15 -3.24 -1.67
CA GLY A 100 -18.51 -2.92 -2.12
C GLY A 100 -18.74 -1.42 -2.33
N VAL A 101 -17.69 -0.65 -2.58
CA VAL A 101 -17.78 0.76 -2.96
C VAL A 101 -18.06 0.82 -4.47
N PRO A 102 -19.14 1.49 -4.92
CA PRO A 102 -19.34 1.75 -6.34
C PRO A 102 -18.31 2.78 -6.82
N VAL A 103 -17.46 2.40 -7.79
CA VAL A 103 -16.40 3.27 -8.34
C VAL A 103 -16.84 3.92 -9.67
N ASP A 104 -18.06 3.65 -10.14
CA ASP A 104 -18.59 4.13 -11.42
C ASP A 104 -19.17 5.57 -11.35
N GLU A 105 -19.33 6.13 -10.14
CA GLU A 105 -19.88 7.48 -9.91
C GLU A 105 -18.84 8.34 -9.16
N GLU A 106 -18.21 9.29 -9.85
CA GLU A 106 -17.13 10.15 -9.31
C GLU A 106 -17.55 10.95 -8.05
N ASP A 107 -18.85 11.17 -7.86
CA ASP A 107 -19.40 11.97 -6.76
C ASP A 107 -19.55 11.21 -5.42
N GLU A 108 -19.29 9.89 -5.38
CA GLU A 108 -19.47 9.04 -4.19
C GLU A 108 -18.19 8.33 -3.71
N ILE A 109 -17.00 8.68 -4.23
CA ILE A 109 -15.75 8.01 -3.84
C ILE A 109 -15.38 8.41 -2.40
N PRO A 110 -15.31 7.44 -1.46
CA PRO A 110 -15.01 7.73 -0.08
C PRO A 110 -13.57 8.22 0.09
N SER A 111 -13.36 9.02 1.12
CA SER A 111 -12.02 9.46 1.53
C SER A 111 -11.18 8.28 2.04
N VAL A 112 -10.12 7.93 1.31
CA VAL A 112 -9.20 6.83 1.65
C VAL A 112 -7.86 7.36 2.18
N VAL A 113 -7.38 6.82 3.29
CA VAL A 113 -6.01 7.03 3.80
C VAL A 113 -5.26 5.71 3.80
N VAL A 114 -4.03 5.72 3.27
CA VAL A 114 -3.16 4.54 3.20
C VAL A 114 -1.98 4.68 4.15
N TYR A 115 -1.92 3.79 5.13
CA TYR A 115 -0.78 3.62 6.04
C TYR A 115 0.09 2.47 5.54
N VAL A 116 1.29 2.80 5.08
CA VAL A 116 2.28 1.79 4.70
C VAL A 116 3.18 1.50 5.90
N VAL A 117 3.06 0.29 6.44
CA VAL A 117 3.80 -0.18 7.61
C VAL A 117 5.06 -0.87 7.08
N SER A 118 6.12 -0.09 6.82
CA SER A 118 7.36 -0.60 6.22
C SER A 118 8.65 0.00 6.81
N GLY A 119 9.77 -0.70 6.56
CA GLY A 119 11.13 -0.14 6.62
C GLY A 119 11.66 0.28 8.00
N ASN A 120 12.51 1.32 8.02
CA ASN A 120 13.23 1.82 9.20
C ASN A 120 12.28 2.24 10.35
N ALA A 121 11.03 2.62 10.05
CA ALA A 121 10.04 2.97 11.05
C ALA A 121 9.64 1.76 11.91
N LEU A 122 9.43 0.60 11.29
CA LEU A 122 9.28 -0.69 11.99
C LEU A 122 10.57 -1.08 12.70
N ALA A 123 11.72 -1.00 12.04
CA ALA A 123 13.00 -1.43 12.62
C ALA A 123 13.41 -0.60 13.86
N THR A 124 13.03 0.68 13.93
CA THR A 124 13.45 1.61 15.00
C THR A 124 12.34 1.83 16.04
N HIS A 125 11.07 1.73 15.66
CA HIS A 125 9.94 2.12 16.52
C HIS A 125 8.73 1.16 16.38
N THR A 126 8.95 -0.15 16.28
CA THR A 126 7.90 -1.18 16.19
C THR A 126 6.77 -0.95 17.19
N GLY A 127 7.11 -0.71 18.46
CA GLY A 127 6.12 -0.46 19.51
C GLY A 127 5.22 0.75 19.24
N ARG A 128 5.76 1.84 18.69
CA ARG A 128 4.95 3.03 18.38
C ARG A 128 4.03 2.83 17.19
N VAL A 129 4.45 2.02 16.21
CA VAL A 129 3.62 1.65 15.07
C VAL A 129 2.45 0.78 15.55
N LEU A 130 2.75 -0.20 16.40
CA LEU A 130 1.76 -1.04 17.04
C LEU A 130 0.77 -0.21 17.87
N ASP A 131 1.26 0.65 18.76
CA ASP A 131 0.43 1.53 19.59
C ASP A 131 -0.47 2.44 18.73
N GLY A 132 0.06 2.95 17.60
CA GLY A 132 -0.69 3.78 16.66
C GLY A 132 -1.83 3.02 16.00
N LEU A 133 -1.56 1.82 15.48
CA LEU A 133 -2.58 0.97 14.83
C LEU A 133 -3.62 0.49 15.85
N GLN A 134 -3.19 0.09 17.04
CA GLN A 134 -4.11 -0.28 18.12
C GLN A 134 -4.99 0.92 18.53
N GLY A 135 -4.42 2.13 18.61
CA GLY A 135 -5.16 3.35 18.89
C GLY A 135 -6.26 3.66 17.87
N LEU A 136 -6.01 3.38 16.59
CA LEU A 136 -7.03 3.54 15.53
C LEU A 136 -8.23 2.62 15.76
N ILE A 137 -8.01 1.38 16.21
CA ILE A 137 -9.09 0.41 16.49
C ILE A 137 -9.80 0.70 17.83
N HIS A 138 -9.05 1.03 18.88
CA HIS A 138 -9.63 1.36 20.20
C HIS A 138 -10.55 2.58 20.14
N SER A 139 -10.27 3.53 19.26
CA SER A 139 -11.15 4.68 19.06
C SER A 139 -12.53 4.31 18.47
N ARG A 140 -12.70 3.06 18.03
CA ARG A 140 -13.82 2.58 17.22
C ARG A 140 -14.63 1.42 17.82
N TYR A 141 -14.09 0.65 18.76
CA TYR A 141 -14.80 -0.48 19.40
C TYR A 141 -14.70 -0.49 20.92
N ASP A 142 -15.80 -0.86 21.58
CA ASP A 142 -15.89 -1.11 23.03
C ASP A 142 -15.82 -2.63 23.32
N ASN A 143 -14.62 -3.11 23.64
CA ASN A 143 -14.35 -4.17 24.63
C ASN A 143 -14.54 -5.68 24.30
N SER A 144 -14.63 -6.15 23.06
CA SER A 144 -14.41 -7.61 22.80
C SER A 144 -13.78 -7.97 21.45
N GLU A 145 -14.16 -7.30 20.36
CA GLU A 145 -13.45 -7.45 19.09
C GLU A 145 -12.09 -6.74 19.11
N THR A 146 -11.90 -5.74 19.98
CA THR A 146 -10.65 -5.00 20.15
C THR A 146 -9.47 -5.94 20.47
N ASP A 147 -9.62 -6.84 21.44
CA ASP A 147 -8.58 -7.80 21.84
C ASP A 147 -8.14 -8.71 20.68
N LYS A 148 -9.09 -9.14 19.85
CA LYS A 148 -8.84 -9.99 18.69
C LYS A 148 -8.07 -9.23 17.60
N TRP A 149 -8.45 -7.99 17.35
CA TRP A 149 -7.78 -7.14 16.37
C TRP A 149 -6.40 -6.68 16.85
N GLU A 150 -6.23 -6.42 18.13
CA GLU A 150 -4.91 -6.18 18.74
C GLU A 150 -3.96 -7.34 18.52
N LEU A 151 -4.43 -8.57 18.79
CA LEU A 151 -3.63 -9.77 18.55
C LEU A 151 -3.28 -9.92 17.07
N THR A 152 -4.25 -9.65 16.19
CA THR A 152 -4.06 -9.71 14.73
C THR A 152 -3.03 -8.68 14.25
N ILE A 153 -3.14 -7.42 14.66
CA ILE A 153 -2.17 -6.37 14.32
C ILE A 153 -0.78 -6.75 14.85
N SER A 154 -0.69 -7.20 16.10
CA SER A 154 0.59 -7.60 16.69
C SER A 154 1.24 -8.71 15.88
N ASN A 155 0.47 -9.72 15.46
CA ASN A 155 0.95 -10.79 14.60
C ASN A 155 1.44 -10.29 13.23
N LEU A 156 0.69 -9.39 12.57
CA LEU A 156 1.08 -8.81 11.29
C LEU A 156 2.38 -8.00 11.42
N VAL A 157 2.48 -7.15 12.44
CA VAL A 157 3.68 -6.35 12.72
C VAL A 157 4.89 -7.24 13.01
N GLU A 158 4.73 -8.31 13.79
CA GLU A 158 5.80 -9.28 14.07
C GLU A 158 6.27 -10.00 12.80
N ARG A 159 5.33 -10.49 11.97
CA ARG A 159 5.65 -11.17 10.70
C ARG A 159 6.38 -10.24 9.74
N GLU A 160 5.88 -9.02 9.55
CA GLU A 160 6.52 -8.01 8.71
C GLU A 160 7.93 -7.69 9.22
N THR A 161 8.10 -7.55 10.55
CA THR A 161 9.41 -7.28 11.15
C THR A 161 10.39 -8.44 10.95
N ALA A 162 9.93 -9.69 11.10
CA ALA A 162 10.76 -10.87 10.90
C ALA A 162 11.25 -10.98 9.45
N ILE A 163 10.36 -10.75 8.48
CA ILE A 163 10.72 -10.75 7.06
C ILE A 163 11.71 -9.63 6.74
N LEU A 164 11.50 -8.41 7.29
CA LEU A 164 12.44 -7.30 7.13
C LEU A 164 13.84 -7.61 7.68
N GLN A 165 13.93 -8.30 8.82
CA GLN A 165 15.21 -8.74 9.38
C GLN A 165 15.91 -9.73 8.44
N GLU A 166 15.18 -10.73 7.93
CA GLU A 166 15.73 -11.71 6.99
C GLU A 166 16.22 -11.04 5.69
N LEU A 167 15.43 -10.13 5.12
CA LEU A 167 15.81 -9.38 3.91
C LEU A 167 17.06 -8.53 4.13
N ASN A 168 17.19 -7.89 5.30
CA ASN A 168 18.38 -7.11 5.64
C ASN A 168 19.62 -8.00 5.79
N GLU A 169 19.50 -9.16 6.46
CA GLU A 169 20.59 -10.13 6.56
C GLU A 169 21.02 -10.68 5.20
N GLN A 170 20.06 -10.93 4.30
CA GLN A 170 20.32 -11.35 2.93
C GLN A 170 21.01 -10.26 2.12
N GLN A 171 20.57 -9.00 2.23
CA GLN A 171 21.22 -7.85 1.58
C GLN A 171 22.65 -7.62 2.07
N VAL A 172 22.88 -7.69 3.38
CA VAL A 172 24.24 -7.61 3.96
C VAL A 172 25.09 -8.77 3.47
N THR A 173 24.53 -9.99 3.41
CA THR A 173 25.23 -11.17 2.90
C THR A 173 25.56 -11.03 1.41
N GLN A 174 24.68 -10.47 0.59
CA GLN A 174 24.92 -10.22 -0.84
C GLN A 174 25.98 -9.12 -1.04
N ALA A 175 25.89 -8.03 -0.27
CA ALA A 175 26.89 -6.95 -0.28
C ALA A 175 28.29 -7.44 0.16
N LEU A 176 28.35 -8.33 1.16
CA LEU A 176 29.60 -8.97 1.61
C LEU A 176 30.11 -10.04 0.64
N LYS A 177 29.24 -10.68 -0.14
CA LYS A 177 29.61 -11.64 -1.19
C LYS A 177 30.08 -10.98 -2.49
N GLY A 178 30.00 -9.65 -2.61
CA GLY A 178 30.53 -8.90 -3.74
C GLY A 178 29.69 -8.96 -5.02
N ASP A 179 28.55 -9.67 -5.01
CA ASP A 179 27.55 -9.65 -6.10
C ASP A 179 26.50 -8.57 -5.80
N SER A 180 26.95 -7.34 -5.60
CA SER A 180 26.09 -6.18 -5.82
C SER A 180 25.87 -6.13 -7.33
N PRO A 181 24.65 -6.34 -7.88
CA PRO A 181 24.36 -5.76 -9.16
C PRO A 181 24.40 -4.26 -8.90
N ASP A 182 25.53 -3.64 -9.22
CA ASP A 182 25.51 -2.26 -9.68
C ASP A 182 24.30 -2.19 -10.61
N TYR A 183 23.29 -1.40 -10.23
CA TYR A 183 22.24 -1.01 -11.14
C TYR A 183 22.95 -0.26 -12.26
N PHE A 184 23.47 -1.01 -13.23
CA PHE A 184 23.94 -0.52 -14.50
C PHE A 184 22.71 0.08 -15.14
N THR A 185 22.58 1.39 -15.02
CA THR A 185 21.72 2.20 -15.86
C THR A 185 22.04 1.80 -17.31
N LEU A 186 21.07 1.17 -17.98
CA LEU A 186 21.10 0.84 -19.41
C LEU A 186 21.09 2.12 -20.26
N TRP A 187 22.06 3.01 -20.08
CA TRP A 187 22.30 4.20 -20.90
C TRP A 187 23.79 4.55 -20.87
N GLU A 188 24.64 3.64 -21.35
CA GLU A 188 25.94 4.03 -21.88
C GLU A 188 25.98 3.72 -23.38
N SER A 189 26.07 4.79 -24.18
CA SER A 189 26.30 4.71 -25.62
C SER A 189 27.64 4.03 -25.87
N ARG A 190 27.61 2.85 -26.51
CA ARG A 190 28.81 2.25 -27.09
C ARG A 190 29.28 3.12 -28.25
N ASN A 191 30.43 3.76 -28.11
CA ASN A 191 31.32 4.02 -29.23
C ASN A 191 32.48 3.03 -29.16
#